data_AF-A0A352F9U9-F1
#
_entry.id   AF-A0A352F9U9-F1
#
_cell.length_a   1.000
_cell.length_b   1.000
_cell.length_c   1.000
_cell.angle_alpha   90.00
_cell.angle_beta   90.00
_cell.angle_gamma   90.00
#
_symmetry.space_group_name_H-M   'P 1'
#
loop_
_entity.id
_entity.type
_entity.pdbx_description
1 polymer ?
#
loop_
_entity_poly.entity_id
_entity_poly.type
_entity_poly.pdbx_seq_one_letter_code
_entity_poly.pdbx_strand_id
1 'polypeptide(L)'
;MSPRFIRFLIVAILLIPLWSFLAWAFRPVRPINIFILDKTVPENFGPEHRSFNWILTHLKFAKPDRKMYKIKKDYWGFFPVERGGDYNVFDLDSIVSATVDSSTVSSTGIASFNKISKANLTYQEIDSLSNELDMVYYTDMYGIY
;
A
#
# COMPACT_ATOMS: atom_id res chain seq x y z
N MET A 1 6.68 49.17 -22.52
CA MET A 1 5.81 48.00 -22.25
C MET A 1 4.46 48.53 -21.77
N SER A 2 3.34 48.14 -22.40
CA SER A 2 2.04 48.75 -22.07
C SER A 2 1.54 48.28 -20.69
N PRO A 3 0.87 49.14 -19.90
CA PRO A 3 0.39 48.77 -18.56
C PRO A 3 -0.66 47.64 -18.59
N ARG A 4 -1.34 47.44 -19.72
CA ARG A 4 -2.26 46.33 -19.97
C ARG A 4 -1.53 44.99 -20.06
N PHE A 5 -0.36 44.98 -20.70
CA PHE A 5 0.47 43.79 -20.84
C PHE A 5 1.06 43.34 -19.49
N ILE A 6 1.47 44.28 -18.65
CA ILE A 6 1.98 43.97 -17.30
C ILE A 6 0.90 43.32 -16.43
N ARG A 7 -0.33 43.84 -16.45
CA ARG A 7 -1.47 43.25 -15.71
C ARG A 7 -1.75 41.81 -16.17
N PHE A 8 -1.71 41.56 -17.48
CA PHE A 8 -1.88 40.22 -18.03
C PHE A 8 -0.81 39.25 -17.52
N LEU A 9 0.47 39.64 -17.54
CA LEU A 9 1.56 38.79 -17.04
C LEU A 9 1.41 38.45 -15.55
N ILE A 10 1.02 39.43 -14.73
CA ILE A 10 0.79 39.20 -13.29
C ILE A 10 -0.34 38.17 -13.10
N VAL A 11 -1.45 38.31 -13.82
CA VAL A 11 -2.55 37.34 -13.76
C VAL A 11 -2.10 35.96 -14.24
N ALA A 12 -1.33 35.87 -15.33
CA ALA A 12 -0.83 34.60 -15.84
C ALA A 12 0.07 33.88 -14.82
N ILE A 13 0.97 34.61 -14.14
CA ILE A 13 1.84 34.06 -13.10
C ILE A 13 1.01 33.55 -11.90
N LEU A 14 -0.01 34.32 -11.48
CA LEU A 14 -0.90 33.91 -10.40
C LEU A 14 -1.71 32.65 -10.73
N LEU A 15 -1.94 32.37 -12.02
CA LEU A 15 -2.68 31.19 -12.48
C LEU A 15 -1.80 29.93 -12.68
N ILE A 16 -0.47 30.02 -12.59
CA ILE A 16 0.43 28.86 -12.70
C ILE A 16 0.06 27.69 -11.77
N PRO A 17 -0.17 27.89 -10.45
CA PRO A 17 -0.53 26.78 -9.56
C PRO A 17 -1.87 26.14 -9.95
N LEU A 18 -2.82 26.95 -10.44
CA LEU A 18 -4.11 26.45 -10.90
C LEU A 18 -3.94 25.55 -12.13
N TRP A 19 -3.14 25.97 -13.12
CA TRP A 19 -2.87 25.16 -14.30
C TRP A 19 -2.15 23.86 -13.98
N SER A 20 -1.19 23.89 -13.06
CA SER A 20 -0.49 22.69 -12.58
C SER A 20 -1.46 21.70 -11.92
N PHE A 21 -2.34 22.20 -11.05
CA PHE A 21 -3.37 21.38 -10.41
C PHE A 21 -4.35 20.78 -11.43
N LEU A 22 -4.83 21.56 -12.38
CA LEU A 22 -5.71 21.08 -13.46
C LEU A 22 -5.03 19.99 -14.28
N ALA A 23 -3.78 20.21 -14.70
CA ALA A 23 -3.01 19.21 -15.43
C ALA A 23 -2.88 17.90 -14.65
N TRP A 24 -2.67 17.96 -13.33
CA TRP A 24 -2.67 16.78 -12.47
C TRP A 24 -4.06 16.14 -12.30
N ALA A 25 -5.11 16.95 -12.17
CA ALA A 25 -6.48 16.48 -11.95
C ALA A 25 -7.02 15.68 -13.15
N PHE A 26 -6.69 16.10 -14.37
CA PHE A 26 -7.10 15.41 -15.60
C PHE A 26 -6.20 14.24 -16.00
N ARG A 27 -5.10 13.96 -15.28
CA ARG A 27 -4.30 12.76 -15.59
C ARG A 27 -5.10 11.48 -15.31
N PRO A 28 -5.08 10.50 -16.23
CA PRO A 28 -5.77 9.23 -16.04
C PRO A 28 -5.11 8.40 -14.93
N VAL A 29 -5.94 7.66 -14.19
CA VAL A 29 -5.50 6.68 -13.18
C VAL A 29 -4.97 5.43 -13.87
N ARG A 30 -3.84 4.92 -13.38
CA ARG A 30 -3.18 3.72 -13.89
C ARG A 30 -3.27 2.60 -12.84
N PRO A 31 -3.98 1.50 -13.13
CA PRO A 31 -3.99 0.36 -12.22
C PRO A 31 -2.61 -0.32 -12.26
N ILE A 32 -2.04 -0.53 -11.07
CA ILE A 32 -0.80 -1.29 -10.85
C ILE A 32 -1.02 -2.09 -9.57
N ASN A 33 -0.85 -3.40 -9.62
CA ASN A 33 -1.01 -4.29 -8.48
C ASN A 33 0.28 -4.33 -7.66
N ILE A 34 0.31 -3.58 -6.56
CA ILE A 34 1.49 -3.39 -5.71
C ILE A 34 1.24 -4.06 -4.37
N PHE A 35 2.11 -5.00 -4.00
CA PHE A 35 2.13 -5.54 -2.64
C PHE A 35 3.06 -4.68 -1.77
N ILE A 36 2.49 -4.08 -0.73
CA ILE A 36 3.20 -3.17 0.19
C ILE A 36 3.36 -3.87 1.53
N LEU A 37 4.59 -4.21 1.88
CA LEU A 37 4.97 -4.83 3.16
C LEU A 37 5.76 -3.83 4.00
N ASP A 38 5.16 -3.41 5.11
CA ASP A 38 5.68 -2.44 6.06
C ASP A 38 5.90 -3.12 7.42
N LYS A 39 7.14 -3.47 7.73
CA LYS A 39 7.50 -4.14 8.98
C LYS A 39 7.88 -3.18 10.11
N THR A 40 7.73 -1.88 9.89
CA THR A 40 8.08 -0.88 10.90
C THR A 40 7.16 -0.96 12.12
N VAL A 41 7.70 -0.73 13.31
CA VAL A 41 6.89 -0.66 14.53
C VAL A 41 6.08 0.64 14.48
N PRO A 42 4.73 0.60 14.48
CA PRO A 42 3.88 1.78 14.45
C PRO A 42 3.90 2.47 15.81
N GLU A 43 4.88 3.34 16.02
CA GLU A 43 4.70 4.41 16.99
C GLU A 43 3.85 5.49 16.31
N ASN A 44 2.52 5.34 16.40
CA ASN A 44 1.54 6.34 15.99
C ASN A 44 1.69 6.91 14.56
N PHE A 45 1.24 6.19 13.52
CA PHE A 45 1.00 6.69 12.13
C PHE A 45 1.79 7.96 11.74
N GLY A 46 3.12 7.87 11.83
CA GLY A 46 4.00 9.01 11.66
C GLY A 46 3.95 9.58 10.24
N PRO A 47 4.47 10.80 10.02
CA PRO A 47 4.66 11.37 8.69
C PRO A 47 5.48 10.49 7.74
N GLU A 48 6.27 9.58 8.30
CA GLU A 48 7.31 8.78 7.65
C GLU A 48 6.72 7.82 6.59
N HIS A 49 5.56 7.23 6.84
CA HIS A 49 4.88 6.31 5.90
C HIS A 49 4.05 7.03 4.82
N ARG A 50 3.95 8.37 4.87
CA ARG A 50 3.13 9.13 3.91
C ARG A 50 3.82 9.40 2.57
N SER A 51 5.15 9.30 2.53
CA SER A 51 5.96 9.61 1.34
C SER A 51 5.63 8.68 0.17
N PHE A 52 5.63 7.37 0.40
CA PHE A 52 5.32 6.38 -0.64
C PHE A 52 3.87 6.51 -1.13
N ASN A 53 2.90 6.61 -0.21
CA ASN A 53 1.49 6.80 -0.58
C ASN A 53 1.26 8.11 -1.35
N TRP A 54 2.00 9.17 -1.01
CA TRP A 54 1.98 10.42 -1.75
C TRP A 54 2.46 10.23 -3.18
N ILE A 55 3.55 9.48 -3.40
CA ILE A 55 4.06 9.15 -4.75
C ILE A 55 3.00 8.38 -5.55
N LEU A 56 2.39 7.34 -4.97
CA LEU A 56 1.33 6.57 -5.62
C LEU A 56 0.17 7.47 -6.05
N THR A 57 -0.28 8.34 -5.13
CA THR A 57 -1.37 9.29 -5.40
C THR A 57 -0.98 10.32 -6.46
N HIS A 58 0.25 10.83 -6.39
CA HIS A 58 0.76 11.85 -7.31
C HIS A 58 0.89 11.31 -8.74
N LEU A 59 1.43 10.09 -8.88
CA LEU A 59 1.58 9.38 -10.14
C LEU A 59 0.27 8.73 -10.63
N LYS A 60 -0.81 8.83 -9.83
CA LYS A 60 -2.13 8.25 -10.10
C LYS A 60 -2.07 6.72 -10.24
N PHE A 61 -1.20 6.06 -9.47
CA PHE A 61 -1.18 4.61 -9.34
C PHE A 61 -2.25 4.15 -8.37
N ALA A 62 -3.13 3.28 -8.85
CA ALA A 62 -4.24 2.72 -8.09
C ALA A 62 -4.21 1.21 -8.14
N LYS A 63 -5.01 0.59 -7.28
CA LYS A 63 -5.26 -0.85 -7.30
C LYS A 63 -5.96 -1.29 -8.59
N PRO A 64 -6.01 -2.60 -8.89
CA PRO A 64 -6.77 -3.13 -10.01
C PRO A 64 -8.25 -2.68 -10.04
N ASP A 65 -8.85 -2.46 -8.86
CA ASP A 65 -10.21 -1.93 -8.70
C ASP A 65 -10.35 -0.41 -8.93
N ARG A 66 -9.27 0.25 -9.38
CA ARG A 66 -9.13 1.70 -9.60
C ARG A 66 -9.24 2.56 -8.35
N LYS A 67 -9.23 1.97 -7.15
CA LYS A 67 -9.16 2.75 -5.90
C LYS A 67 -7.71 3.05 -5.55
N MET A 68 -7.47 4.26 -5.04
CA MET A 68 -6.16 4.65 -4.53
C MET A 68 -5.77 3.80 -3.31
N TYR A 69 -4.48 3.55 -3.17
CA TYR A 69 -3.91 2.89 -2.00
C TYR A 69 -4.15 3.73 -0.74
N LYS A 70 -4.37 3.05 0.38
CA LYS A 70 -4.59 3.62 1.72
C LYS A 70 -3.64 2.99 2.71
N ILE A 71 -2.83 3.83 3.35
CA ILE A 71 -1.84 3.41 4.37
C ILE A 71 -2.46 2.51 5.45
N LYS A 72 -3.67 2.79 5.92
CA LYS A 72 -4.31 2.03 7.01
C LYS A 72 -4.92 0.68 6.59
N LYS A 73 -5.03 0.38 5.29
CA LYS A 73 -5.80 -0.78 4.79
C LYS A 73 -5.05 -1.62 3.79
N ASP A 74 -4.19 -1.00 2.99
CA ASP A 74 -3.52 -1.64 1.86
C ASP A 74 -2.02 -1.89 2.16
N TYR A 75 -1.57 -1.63 3.39
CA TYR A 75 -0.20 -1.90 3.85
C TYR A 75 -0.27 -3.10 4.79
N TRP A 76 0.51 -4.13 4.48
CA TRP A 76 0.62 -5.36 5.25
C TRP A 76 1.80 -5.28 6.20
N GLY A 77 1.73 -5.92 7.37
CA GLY A 77 2.77 -5.76 8.38
C GLY A 77 2.30 -5.96 9.81
N PHE A 78 3.17 -5.59 10.76
CA PHE A 78 2.90 -5.69 12.19
C PHE A 78 2.28 -4.39 12.70
N PHE A 79 0.99 -4.43 13.08
CA PHE A 79 0.28 -3.28 13.64
C PHE A 79 -0.14 -3.54 15.10
N PRO A 80 0.52 -2.95 16.10
CA PRO A 80 0.07 -3.02 17.48
C PRO A 80 -1.21 -2.20 17.61
N VAL A 81 -2.22 -2.80 18.21
CA VAL A 81 -3.43 -2.08 18.62
C VAL A 81 -3.07 -1.34 19.92
N GLU A 82 -3.52 -0.10 20.05
CA GLU A 82 -3.08 0.82 21.10
C GLU A 82 -3.02 0.20 22.52
N ARG A 83 -1.97 0.60 23.25
CA ARG A 83 -1.68 0.44 24.69
C ARG A 83 -2.58 -0.54 25.46
N GLY A 84 -2.19 -1.82 25.46
CA GLY A 84 -2.71 -2.85 26.36
C GLY A 84 -3.67 -3.87 25.74
N GLY A 85 -3.89 -3.82 24.42
CA GLY A 85 -4.71 -4.80 23.68
C GLY A 85 -3.92 -5.63 22.69
N ASP A 86 -4.49 -6.78 22.33
CA ASP A 86 -3.96 -7.77 21.39
C ASP A 86 -3.46 -7.14 20.07
N TYR A 87 -2.37 -7.69 19.52
CA TYR A 87 -1.78 -7.25 18.26
C TYR A 87 -2.52 -7.90 17.07
N ASN A 88 -2.71 -7.15 15.98
CA ASN A 88 -3.19 -7.71 14.71
C ASN A 88 -2.01 -7.89 13.77
N VAL A 89 -1.58 -9.14 13.56
CA VAL A 89 -0.62 -9.47 12.50
C VAL A 89 -1.41 -9.80 11.24
N PHE A 90 -1.32 -8.93 10.23
CA PHE A 90 -1.77 -9.27 8.89
C PHE A 90 -0.62 -9.99 8.17
N ASP A 91 -0.47 -11.27 8.48
CA ASP A 91 0.54 -12.15 7.88
C ASP A 91 -0.02 -12.87 6.64
N LEU A 92 0.84 -13.42 5.78
CA LEU A 92 0.43 -14.22 4.62
C LEU A 92 -0.47 -15.40 5.01
N ASP A 93 -0.32 -15.92 6.23
CA ASP A 93 -1.19 -16.95 6.79
C ASP A 93 -2.68 -16.55 6.77
N SER A 94 -2.97 -15.24 6.89
CA SER A 94 -4.34 -14.70 6.80
C SER A 94 -4.89 -14.62 5.37
N ILE A 95 -4.02 -14.52 4.36
CA ILE A 95 -4.39 -14.55 2.93
C ILE A 95 -4.67 -15.99 2.50
N VAL A 96 -3.85 -16.94 3.00
CA VAL A 96 -4.02 -18.38 2.76
C VAL A 96 -5.28 -18.91 3.45
N SER A 97 -5.58 -18.49 4.68
CA SER A 97 -6.80 -18.94 5.37
C SER A 97 -8.09 -18.42 4.71
N ALA A 98 -8.09 -17.17 4.24
CA ALA A 98 -9.24 -16.60 3.52
C ALA A 98 -9.52 -17.30 2.17
N THR A 99 -8.49 -17.85 1.53
CA THR A 99 -8.63 -18.65 0.30
C THR A 99 -9.00 -20.10 0.59
N VAL A 100 -8.53 -20.68 1.70
CA VAL A 100 -8.85 -22.05 2.14
C VAL A 100 -10.31 -22.19 2.61
N ASP A 101 -10.88 -21.20 3.28
CA ASP A 101 -12.28 -21.24 3.74
C ASP A 101 -13.31 -21.25 2.59
N SER A 102 -12.89 -20.91 1.37
CA SER A 102 -13.76 -20.89 0.20
C SER A 102 -13.88 -22.25 -0.50
N SER A 103 -13.05 -23.24 -0.15
CA SER A 103 -13.06 -24.56 -0.77
C SER A 103 -12.70 -25.67 0.22
N THR A 104 -13.70 -26.43 0.64
CA THR A 104 -13.66 -27.76 1.29
C THR A 104 -13.70 -27.85 2.82
N VAL A 105 -14.90 -28.19 3.30
CA VAL A 105 -15.23 -28.89 4.55
C VAL A 105 -14.50 -30.25 4.62
N SER A 106 -14.01 -30.68 5.79
CA SER A 106 -14.55 -31.85 6.52
C SER A 106 -13.58 -32.43 7.57
N SER A 107 -14.04 -32.35 8.82
CA SER A 107 -14.01 -33.37 9.87
C SER A 107 -12.75 -34.23 10.11
N THR A 108 -12.37 -34.24 11.38
CA THR A 108 -11.55 -35.22 12.11
C THR A 108 -10.04 -34.97 12.14
N GLY A 109 -9.62 -34.34 13.25
CA GLY A 109 -8.54 -34.85 14.06
C GLY A 109 -7.15 -34.75 13.47
N ILE A 110 -6.62 -33.53 13.34
CA ILE A 110 -5.20 -33.30 13.57
C ILE A 110 -5.03 -32.02 14.39
N ALA A 111 -5.17 -32.16 15.70
CA ALA A 111 -4.46 -31.27 16.61
C ALA A 111 -2.96 -31.43 16.33
N SER A 112 -2.25 -30.30 16.26
CA SER A 112 -0.79 -30.20 16.08
C SER A 112 -0.27 -30.42 14.65
N PHE A 113 -0.49 -29.44 13.77
CA PHE A 113 0.55 -29.07 12.80
C PHE A 113 0.88 -27.58 12.98
N ASN A 114 1.93 -27.37 13.77
CA ASN A 114 2.88 -26.27 13.66
C ASN A 114 2.34 -24.83 13.62
N LYS A 115 2.45 -24.22 14.81
CA LYS A 115 2.98 -22.87 15.02
C LYS A 115 4.38 -22.75 14.38
N ILE A 116 4.44 -22.78 13.06
CA ILE A 116 5.59 -22.36 12.27
C ILE A 116 5.03 -21.25 11.40
N SER A 117 5.34 -20.02 11.79
CA SER A 117 5.54 -18.90 10.87
C SER A 117 5.89 -19.47 9.49
N LYS A 118 5.03 -19.30 8.49
CA LYS A 118 5.39 -19.61 7.09
C LYS A 118 6.45 -18.60 6.64
N ALA A 119 7.66 -18.73 7.17
CA ALA A 119 8.82 -17.95 6.80
C ALA A 119 9.35 -18.31 5.41
N ASN A 120 8.90 -19.44 4.84
CA ASN A 120 9.36 -19.93 3.54
C ASN A 120 8.17 -20.17 2.60
N LEU A 121 7.94 -19.19 1.73
CA LEU A 121 7.10 -19.36 0.55
C LEU A 121 7.72 -20.41 -0.37
N THR A 122 6.91 -21.33 -0.90
CA THR A 122 7.36 -22.27 -1.92
C THR A 122 7.62 -21.55 -3.24
N TYR A 123 8.49 -22.09 -4.10
CA TYR A 123 8.75 -21.50 -5.42
C TYR A 123 7.49 -21.33 -6.25
N GLN A 124 6.51 -22.24 -6.13
CA GLN A 124 5.24 -22.15 -6.84
C GLN A 124 4.37 -21.00 -6.33
N GLU A 125 4.35 -20.74 -5.02
CA GLU A 125 3.66 -19.59 -4.43
C GLU A 125 4.35 -18.27 -4.82
N ILE A 126 5.70 -18.23 -4.81
CA ILE A 126 6.48 -17.06 -5.26
C ILE A 126 6.24 -16.76 -6.74
N ASP A 127 6.28 -17.78 -7.59
CA ASP A 127 6.05 -17.64 -9.03
C ASP A 127 4.62 -17.18 -9.33
N SER A 128 3.64 -17.71 -8.60
CA SER A 128 2.24 -17.26 -8.71
C SER A 128 2.08 -15.79 -8.30
N LEU A 129 2.69 -15.39 -7.18
CA LEU A 129 2.70 -13.98 -6.73
C LEU A 129 3.42 -13.07 -7.74
N SER A 130 4.53 -13.52 -8.32
CA SER A 130 5.26 -12.76 -9.34
C SER A 130 4.48 -12.58 -10.64
N ASN A 131 3.56 -13.49 -10.96
CA ASN A 131 2.67 -13.37 -12.11
C ASN A 131 1.47 -12.45 -11.85
N GLU A 132 1.08 -12.25 -10.58
CA GLU A 132 -0.06 -11.42 -10.19
C GLU A 132 0.33 -9.96 -9.86
N LEU A 133 1.51 -9.76 -9.27
CA LEU A 133 1.98 -8.48 -8.79
C LEU A 133 2.87 -7.78 -9.83
N ASP A 134 2.60 -6.51 -10.07
CA ASP A 134 3.46 -5.66 -10.90
C ASP A 134 4.68 -5.16 -10.12
N MET A 135 4.56 -5.05 -8.78
CA MET A 135 5.60 -4.52 -7.91
C MET A 135 5.44 -5.02 -6.48
N VAL A 136 6.57 -5.24 -5.80
CA VAL A 136 6.64 -5.40 -4.34
C VAL A 136 7.41 -4.22 -3.75
N TYR A 137 6.84 -3.56 -2.75
CA TYR A 137 7.49 -2.52 -1.97
C TYR A 137 7.67 -2.98 -0.53
N TYR A 138 8.93 -3.11 -0.10
CA TYR A 138 9.31 -3.50 1.25
C TYR A 138 9.89 -2.31 1.98
N THR A 139 9.43 -2.05 3.21
CA THR A 139 10.02 -1.05 4.09
C THR A 139 10.25 -1.60 5.49
N ASP A 140 11.43 -1.27 6.02
CA ASP A 140 11.92 -1.66 7.33
C ASP A 140 12.83 -0.53 7.83
N MET A 141 12.33 0.28 8.76
CA MET A 141 12.98 1.47 9.31
C MET A 141 13.69 1.20 10.63
N TYR A 142 13.43 0.05 11.26
CA TYR A 142 14.08 -0.33 12.49
C TYR A 142 14.60 -1.74 12.29
N GLY A 143 15.86 -1.82 11.83
CA GLY A 143 16.63 -3.04 12.01
C GLY A 143 16.58 -3.39 13.50
N ILE A 144 15.83 -4.43 13.83
CA ILE A 144 15.93 -5.07 15.13
C ILE A 144 17.31 -5.74 15.11
N TYR A 145 18.33 -4.98 15.50
CA TYR A 145 19.65 -5.48 15.85
C TYR A 145 19.62 -6.08 17.25
#